data_AF-A0A9E5TE84-F1
#
_entry.id   AF-A0A9E5TE84-F1
#
_cell.length_a   1.000
_cell.length_b   1.000
_cell.length_c   1.000
_cell.angle_alpha   90.00
_cell.angle_beta   90.00
_cell.angle_gamma   90.00
#
_symmetry.space_group_name_H-M   'P 1'
#
loop_
_entity.id
_entity.type
_entity.pdbx_description
1 polymer ?
#
loop_
_entity_poly.entity_id
_entity_poly.type
_entity_poly.pdbx_seq_one_letter_code
_entity_poly.pdbx_strand_id
1 'polypeptide(L)' 'MDKRTKELIAIGASITANCQPCLEYHVTKARENGAEEEEIKEAI' A
#
# COMPACT_ATOMS: atom_id res chain seq x y z
N MET A 1 -1.78 13.67 -6.48
CA MET A 1 -1.57 12.22 -6.60
C MET A 1 -2.90 11.53 -6.44
N ASP A 2 -3.14 10.52 -7.25
CA ASP A 2 -4.29 9.65 -7.07
C ASP A 2 -4.20 8.88 -5.74
N LYS A 3 -5.34 8.55 -5.13
CA LYS A 3 -5.37 7.87 -3.83
C LYS A 3 -4.73 6.48 -3.93
N ARG A 4 -4.97 5.72 -5.00
CA ARG A 4 -4.32 4.43 -5.28
C ARG A 4 -2.81 4.57 -5.26
N THR A 5 -2.27 5.51 -6.04
CA THR A 5 -0.82 5.76 -6.11
C THR A 5 -0.24 6.13 -4.75
N LYS A 6 -0.96 6.94 -3.97
CA LYS A 6 -0.52 7.33 -2.62
C LYS A 6 -0.43 6.13 -1.68
N GLU A 7 -1.42 5.24 -1.70
CA GLU A 7 -1.42 4.05 -0.84
C GLU A 7 -0.34 3.04 -1.26
N LEU A 8 -0.11 2.82 -2.57
CA LEU A 8 0.98 1.95 -3.06
C LEU A 8 2.37 2.44 -2.59
N ILE A 9 2.62 3.75 -2.63
CA ILE A 9 3.87 4.31 -2.10
C ILE A 9 3.96 4.11 -0.58
N ALA A 10 2.84 4.25 0.14
CA ALA A 10 2.80 4.06 1.58
C ALA A 10 3.03 2.59 2.00
N ILE A 11 2.63 1.62 1.17
CA ILE A 11 2.94 0.19 1.35
C ILE A 11 4.46 -0.02 1.33
N GLY A 12 5.15 0.43 0.28
CA GLY A 12 6.62 0.30 0.19
C GLY A 12 7.38 1.06 1.29
N ALA A 13 6.87 2.23 1.68
CA ALA A 13 7.40 2.99 2.81
C ALA A 13 7.24 2.25 4.16
N SER A 14 6.10 1.59 4.35
CA SER A 14 5.82 0.82 5.58
C SER A 14 6.78 -0.37 5.76
N ILE A 15 7.17 -1.00 4.65
CA ILE A 15 8.15 -2.10 4.65
C ILE A 15 9.54 -1.58 4.98
N THR A 16 9.95 -0.48 4.35
CA THR A 16 11.24 0.17 4.64
C THR A 16 11.33 0.60 6.11
N ALA A 17 10.22 1.03 6.70
CA ALA A 17 10.12 1.38 8.12
C ALA A 17 9.93 0.17 9.05
N ASN A 18 9.81 -1.05 8.52
CA ASN A 18 9.45 -2.27 9.25
C ASN A 18 8.19 -2.11 10.13
N CYS A 19 7.21 -1.33 9.65
CA CYS A 19 5.96 -1.06 10.34
C CYS A 19 4.84 -1.99 9.83
N GLN A 20 4.73 -3.17 10.43
CA GLN A 20 3.66 -4.14 10.14
C GLN A 20 2.23 -3.54 10.23
N PRO A 21 1.85 -2.78 11.27
CA PRO A 21 0.49 -2.21 11.32
C PRO A 21 0.25 -1.13 10.24
N CYS A 22 1.30 -0.41 9.83
CA CYS A 22 1.20 0.55 8.72
C CYS A 22 0.97 -0.18 7.40
N LEU A 23 1.68 -1.30 7.18
CA LEU A 23 1.53 -2.13 5.99
C LEU A 23 0.10 -2.64 5.86
N GLU A 24 -0.47 -3.25 6.91
CA GLU A 24 -1.85 -3.75 6.90
C GLU A 24 -2.88 -2.66 6.61
N TYR A 25 -2.69 -1.47 7.22
CA TYR A 25 -3.55 -0.32 7.01
C TYR A 25 -3.52 0.16 5.55
N HIS A 26 -2.32 0.37 5.00
CA HIS A 26 -2.15 0.89 3.65
C HIS A 26 -2.53 -0.12 2.58
N VAL A 27 -2.32 -1.42 2.81
CA VAL A 27 -2.83 -2.49 1.94
C VAL A 27 -4.35 -2.49 1.88
N THR A 28 -5.03 -2.39 3.03
CA THR A 28 -6.50 -2.33 3.08
C THR A 28 -7.01 -1.09 2.33
N LYS A 29 -6.36 0.05 2.54
CA LYS A 29 -6.74 1.30 1.91
C LYS A 29 -6.44 1.34 0.41
N ALA A 30 -5.37 0.70 -0.04
CA ALA A 30 -5.08 0.53 -1.46
C ALA A 30 -6.22 -0.23 -2.17
N ARG A 31 -6.69 -1.34 -1.57
CA ARG A 31 -7.84 -2.10 -2.08
C ARG A 31 -9.12 -1.27 -2.15
N GLU A 32 -9.43 -0.51 -1.09
CA GLU A 32 -10.59 0.39 -1.06
C GLU A 32 -10.54 1.47 -2.15
N ASN A 33 -9.32 1.89 -2.53
CA ASN A 33 -9.10 2.85 -3.61
C ASN A 33 -8.94 2.20 -4.99
N GLY A 34 -9.24 0.90 -5.13
CA GLY A 34 -9.23 0.19 -6.41
C GLY A 34 -7.84 -0.20 -6.93
N ALA A 35 -6.87 -0.38 -6.04
CA ALA A 35 -5.63 -1.07 -6.39
C ALA A 35 -5.90 -2.56 -6.61
N GLU A 36 -5.34 -3.12 -7.66
CA GLU A 36 -5.39 -4.56 -7.91
C GLU A 36 -4.40 -5.31 -7.00
N GLU A 37 -4.67 -6.59 -6.72
CA GLU A 37 -3.76 -7.41 -5.90
C GLU A 37 -2.37 -7.54 -6.52
N GLU A 38 -2.25 -7.50 -7.85
CA GLU A 38 -0.96 -7.51 -8.56
C GLU A 38 -0.12 -6.28 -8.15
N GLU A 39 -0.72 -5.09 -8.16
CA GLU A 39 -0.03 -3.84 -7.81
C GLU A 39 0.39 -3.78 -6.35
N ILE A 40 -0.45 -4.32 -5.46
CA ILE A 40 -0.13 -4.41 -4.04
C ILE A 40 1.08 -5.33 -3.83
N LYS A 41 1.16 -6.44 -4.58
CA LYS A 41 2.31 -7.35 -4.53
C LYS A 41 3.57 -6.73 -5.10
N GLU A 42 3.47 -5.92 -6.16
CA GLU A 42 4.62 -5.19 -6.71
C GLU A 42 5.15 -4.13 -5.74
N ALA A 43 4.29 -3.59 -4.87
CA ALA A 43 4.66 -2.62 -3.85
C ALA A 43 5.26 -3.24 -2.57
N ILE A 44 5.27 -4.58 -2.46
CA ILE A 44 5.85 -5.34 -1.35
C ILE A 44 7.27 -5.81 -1.69
#